data_AF-A0A9W8WYI3-F1
#
_entry.id   AF-A0A9W8WYI3-F1
#
_cell.length_a   1.000
_cell.length_b   1.000
_cell.length_c   1.000
_cell.angle_alpha   90.00
_cell.angle_beta   90.00
_cell.angle_gamma   90.00
#
_symmetry.space_group_name_H-M   'P 1'
#
loop_
_entity.id
_entity.type
_entity.pdbx_description
1 polymer ?
#
loop_
_entity_poly.entity_id
_entity_poly.type
_entity_poly.pdbx_seq_one_letter_code
_entity_poly.pdbx_strand_id
1 'polypeptide(L)'
;MGEYSLVTLLANRVKTAVRPPRRYPLKIAELRTEFALGWVDLSPFMPELRSLTALWLSELPFGFALPIQASIVAQVKRYRIKFDNEQLEWHGETKSPAFTLIFCRETVMPSLIQPHKDIRSMLLPDEKRDKSASGTAFRKNSAVISTWEWDYNEKSATFWLDKLTM
;
A
#
# COMPACT_ATOMS: atom_id res chain seq x y z
N MET A 1 -1.28 18.60 -16.33
CA MET A 1 -1.69 17.80 -15.16
C MET A 1 -2.66 16.73 -15.64
N GLY A 2 -2.49 15.47 -15.25
CA GLY A 2 -3.50 14.45 -15.57
C GLY A 2 -4.68 14.60 -14.64
N GLU A 3 -5.90 14.66 -15.18
CA GLU A 3 -7.11 14.51 -14.36
C GLU A 3 -7.20 13.06 -13.90
N TYR A 4 -7.03 12.83 -12.60
CA TYR A 4 -7.22 11.52 -11.99
C TYR A 4 -8.63 11.47 -11.41
N SER A 5 -9.50 10.66 -12.01
CA SER A 5 -10.76 10.32 -11.36
C SER A 5 -10.53 9.17 -10.38
N LEU A 6 -11.27 9.15 -9.28
CA LEU A 6 -11.23 8.02 -8.34
C LEU A 6 -11.54 6.69 -9.05
N VAL A 7 -12.35 6.72 -10.11
CA VAL A 7 -12.63 5.55 -10.97
C VAL A 7 -11.36 5.01 -11.63
N THR A 8 -10.52 5.88 -12.20
CA THR A 8 -9.24 5.47 -12.81
C THR A 8 -8.26 4.92 -11.79
N LEU A 9 -8.27 5.47 -10.56
CA LEU A 9 -7.47 5.01 -9.44
C LEU A 9 -7.92 3.60 -8.98
N LEU A 10 -9.22 3.40 -8.77
CA LEU A 10 -9.82 2.12 -8.35
C LEU A 10 -9.69 0.99 -9.38
N ALA A 11 -9.54 1.36 -10.65
CA ALA A 11 -9.24 0.44 -11.74
C ALA A 11 -7.74 0.10 -11.88
N ASN A 12 -6.86 0.64 -11.02
CA ASN A 12 -5.41 0.58 -11.18
C ASN A 12 -4.92 1.05 -12.56
N ARG A 13 -5.56 2.10 -13.10
CA ARG A 13 -5.24 2.69 -14.41
C ARG A 13 -4.73 4.11 -14.21
N VAL A 14 -3.61 4.23 -13.49
CA VAL A 14 -3.00 5.53 -13.17
C VAL A 14 -1.79 5.79 -14.04
N LYS A 15 -1.79 6.92 -14.75
CA LYS A 15 -0.67 7.40 -15.55
C LYS A 15 -0.19 8.75 -15.03
N THR A 16 0.98 8.81 -14.41
CA THR A 16 1.46 10.04 -13.73
C THR A 16 2.94 10.34 -13.96
N ALA A 17 3.26 11.63 -13.91
CA ALA A 17 4.62 12.17 -13.87
C ALA A 17 5.12 12.35 -12.43
N VAL A 18 4.28 12.17 -11.42
CA VAL A 18 4.66 12.27 -10.01
C VAL A 18 5.42 11.00 -9.58
N ARG A 19 6.43 11.16 -8.71
CA ARG A 19 7.21 10.06 -8.14
C ARG A 19 7.29 10.16 -6.62
N PRO A 20 7.33 9.02 -5.92
CA PRO A 20 7.56 9.03 -4.49
C PRO A 20 8.97 9.55 -4.17
N PRO A 21 9.17 10.24 -3.02
CA PRO A 21 10.47 10.58 -2.49
C PRO A 21 11.45 9.39 -2.49
N ARG A 22 12.70 9.57 -2.91
CA ARG A 22 13.68 8.46 -2.90
C ARG A 22 14.51 8.40 -1.62
N ARG A 23 14.65 9.54 -0.94
CA ARG A 23 15.49 9.68 0.24
C ARG A 23 14.69 10.24 1.39
N TYR A 24 15.15 9.88 2.57
CA TYR A 24 14.77 10.52 3.81
C TYR A 24 16.04 10.97 4.53
N PRO A 25 16.23 12.28 4.80
CA PRO A 25 15.39 13.39 4.37
C PRO A 25 15.44 13.64 2.85
N LEU A 26 14.37 14.23 2.31
CA LEU A 26 14.27 14.61 0.89
C LEU A 26 15.17 15.82 0.59
N LYS A 27 15.88 15.81 -0.53
CA LYS A 27 16.66 16.97 -0.99
C LYS A 27 15.78 17.94 -1.79
N ILE A 28 16.00 19.24 -1.65
CA ILE A 28 15.25 20.28 -2.39
C ILE A 28 15.33 20.09 -3.91
N ALA A 29 16.48 19.66 -4.44
CA ALA A 29 16.65 19.38 -5.86
C ALA A 29 15.71 18.27 -6.37
N GLU A 30 15.38 17.29 -5.52
CA GLU A 30 14.48 16.18 -5.88
C GLU A 30 13.03 16.67 -6.04
N LEU A 31 12.63 17.74 -5.35
CA LEU A 31 11.30 18.38 -5.52
C LEU A 31 11.11 19.05 -6.88
N ARG A 32 12.20 19.48 -7.52
CA ARG A 32 12.18 20.17 -8.83
C ARG A 32 12.38 19.22 -10.00
N THR A 33 12.55 17.93 -9.73
CA THR A 33 12.81 16.96 -10.79
C THR A 33 11.52 16.68 -11.54
N GLU A 34 11.50 16.98 -12.83
CA GLU A 34 10.41 16.58 -13.72
C GLU A 34 10.64 15.14 -14.19
N PHE A 35 9.57 14.34 -14.18
CA PHE A 35 9.62 12.97 -14.69
C PHE A 35 8.66 12.81 -15.86
N ALA A 36 9.03 11.91 -16.77
CA ALA A 36 8.16 11.53 -17.87
C ALA A 36 6.87 10.88 -17.36
N LEU A 37 5.78 11.14 -18.10
CA LEU A 37 4.48 10.55 -17.83
C LEU A 37 4.53 9.02 -18.03
N GLY A 38 4.26 8.25 -16.97
CA GLY A 38 4.38 6.79 -16.98
C GLY A 38 3.22 6.10 -16.28
N TRP A 39 2.97 4.83 -16.64
CA TRP A 39 2.02 3.97 -15.95
C TRP A 39 2.57 3.53 -14.60
N VAL A 40 1.71 3.61 -13.60
CA VAL A 40 2.02 3.33 -12.20
C VAL A 40 1.22 2.11 -11.78
N ASP A 41 1.90 1.12 -11.22
CA ASP A 41 1.28 -0.10 -10.69
C ASP A 41 0.98 0.08 -9.21
N LEU A 42 -0.29 0.24 -8.88
CA LEU A 42 -0.77 0.39 -7.51
C LEU A 42 -1.29 -0.93 -6.93
N SER A 43 -1.07 -2.08 -7.59
CA SER A 43 -1.61 -3.38 -7.18
C SER A 43 -1.45 -3.67 -5.68
N PRO A 44 -0.30 -3.41 -5.03
CA PRO A 44 -0.15 -3.67 -3.59
C PRO A 44 -1.08 -2.82 -2.70
N PHE A 45 -1.47 -1.64 -3.15
CA PHE A 45 -2.26 -0.67 -2.39
C PHE A 45 -3.75 -0.72 -2.72
N MET A 46 -4.13 -1.38 -3.82
CA MET A 46 -5.53 -1.57 -4.22
C MET A 46 -6.43 -2.17 -3.12
N PRO A 47 -5.96 -3.15 -2.32
CA PRO A 47 -6.74 -3.71 -1.21
C PRO A 47 -7.23 -2.66 -0.22
N GLU A 48 -6.30 -1.87 0.30
CA GLU A 48 -6.58 -0.77 1.23
C GLU A 48 -7.45 0.29 0.57
N LEU A 49 -7.07 0.73 -0.64
CA LEU A 49 -7.77 1.80 -1.33
C LEU A 49 -9.24 1.48 -1.59
N ARG A 50 -9.54 0.24 -2.01
CA ARG A 50 -10.93 -0.23 -2.23
C ARG A 50 -11.70 -0.30 -0.92
N SER A 51 -11.07 -0.83 0.13
CA SER A 51 -11.69 -0.96 1.44
C SER A 51 -12.03 0.40 2.04
N LEU A 52 -11.10 1.36 1.97
CA LEU A 52 -11.34 2.74 2.40
C LEU A 52 -12.42 3.39 1.54
N THR A 53 -12.35 3.30 0.21
CA THR A 53 -13.39 3.87 -0.65
C THR A 53 -14.77 3.33 -0.30
N ALA A 54 -14.88 2.01 -0.03
CA ALA A 54 -16.14 1.41 0.41
C ALA A 54 -16.63 2.02 1.73
N LEU A 55 -15.77 2.08 2.75
CA LEU A 55 -16.12 2.63 4.06
C LEU A 55 -16.59 4.08 4.00
N TRP A 56 -15.94 4.90 3.18
CA TRP A 56 -16.24 6.32 3.07
C TRP A 56 -17.31 6.64 2.02
N LEU A 57 -17.83 5.64 1.30
CA LEU A 57 -18.76 5.86 0.18
C LEU A 57 -20.02 6.61 0.59
N SER A 58 -20.56 6.34 1.80
CA SER A 58 -21.76 7.02 2.32
C SER A 58 -21.53 8.50 2.59
N GLU A 59 -20.29 8.90 2.85
CA GLU A 59 -19.91 10.27 3.19
C GLU A 59 -19.57 11.12 1.97
N LEU A 60 -19.47 10.50 0.79
CA LEU A 60 -19.12 11.21 -0.43
C LEU A 60 -20.37 11.92 -1.01
N PRO A 61 -20.25 13.19 -1.45
CA PRO A 61 -21.38 13.93 -2.02
C PRO A 61 -21.76 13.48 -3.45
N PHE A 62 -21.23 12.34 -3.91
CA PHE A 62 -21.44 11.78 -5.25
C PHE A 62 -21.43 10.25 -5.20
N GLY A 63 -22.23 9.61 -6.05
CA GLY A 63 -22.25 8.16 -6.23
C GLY A 63 -21.31 7.70 -7.34
N PHE A 64 -20.93 6.42 -7.33
CA PHE A 64 -20.14 5.82 -8.41
C PHE A 64 -20.95 4.83 -9.23
N ALA A 65 -20.86 4.95 -10.55
CA ALA A 65 -21.21 3.88 -11.48
C ALA A 65 -20.00 2.95 -11.65
N LEU A 66 -19.58 2.26 -10.57
CA LEU A 66 -18.46 1.34 -10.66
C LEU A 66 -18.93 -0.04 -11.12
N PRO A 67 -18.29 -0.64 -12.15
CA PRO A 67 -18.47 -2.05 -12.42
C PRO A 67 -17.74 -2.86 -11.33
N ILE A 68 -18.47 -3.28 -10.30
CA ILE A 68 -18.23 -4.49 -9.49
C ILE A 68 -16.93 -4.54 -8.62
N GLN A 69 -16.01 -3.56 -8.69
CA GLN A 69 -14.70 -3.66 -8.02
C GLN A 69 -14.51 -2.84 -6.74
N ALA A 70 -15.44 -1.96 -6.36
CA ALA A 70 -15.47 -1.46 -5.00
C ALA A 70 -16.19 -2.51 -4.15
N SER A 71 -15.48 -3.03 -3.14
CA SER A 71 -16.04 -3.94 -2.16
C SER A 71 -17.34 -3.34 -1.61
N ILE A 72 -18.40 -4.13 -1.60
CA ILE A 72 -19.63 -3.71 -0.91
C ILE A 72 -19.24 -3.53 0.56
N VAL A 73 -19.64 -2.44 1.22
CA VAL A 73 -19.27 -2.14 2.62
C VAL A 73 -19.44 -3.35 3.54
N ALA A 74 -20.49 -4.16 3.32
CA ALA A 74 -20.76 -5.40 4.05
C ALA A 74 -19.62 -6.45 4.02
N GLN A 75 -18.74 -6.39 3.02
CA GLN A 75 -17.61 -7.29 2.80
C GLN A 75 -16.32 -6.79 3.48
N VAL A 76 -16.25 -5.51 3.83
CA VAL A 76 -15.13 -4.96 4.62
C VAL A 76 -15.27 -5.45 6.07
N LYS A 77 -14.21 -6.07 6.58
CA LYS A 77 -14.12 -6.58 7.95
C LYS A 77 -13.02 -5.86 8.70
N ARG A 78 -13.21 -5.77 10.02
CA ARG A 78 -12.18 -5.30 10.94
C ARG A 78 -11.30 -6.48 11.34
N TYR A 79 -10.00 -6.34 11.14
CA TYR A 79 -8.98 -7.31 11.52
C TYR A 79 -8.14 -6.76 12.65
N ARG A 80 -7.66 -7.64 13.53
CA ARG A 80 -6.75 -7.32 14.63
C ARG A 80 -5.59 -8.31 14.62
N ILE A 81 -4.37 -7.80 14.62
CA ILE A 81 -3.15 -8.59 14.73
C ILE A 81 -2.47 -8.22 16.03
N LYS A 82 -2.17 -9.22 16.85
CA LYS A 82 -1.38 -9.07 18.07
C LYS A 82 0.05 -9.48 17.78
N PHE A 83 1.00 -8.62 18.13
CA PHE A 83 2.41 -8.90 17.93
C PHE A 83 3.02 -9.43 19.23
N ASP A 84 3.75 -10.54 19.12
CA ASP A 84 4.47 -11.10 20.26
C ASP A 84 5.85 -10.45 20.40
N ASN A 85 6.28 -10.20 21.64
CA ASN A 85 7.54 -9.53 21.93
C ASN A 85 8.76 -10.34 21.50
N GLU A 86 8.64 -11.67 21.49
CA GLU A 86 9.73 -12.57 21.10
C GLU A 86 9.99 -12.55 19.58
N GLN A 87 9.04 -12.08 18.78
CA GLN A 87 9.11 -12.07 17.31
C GLN A 87 9.32 -10.66 16.72
N LEU A 88 9.30 -9.62 17.56
CA LEU A 88 9.43 -8.24 17.14
C LEU A 88 10.89 -7.76 17.23
N GLU A 89 11.57 -7.74 16.09
CA GLU A 89 12.81 -6.98 15.97
C GLU A 89 12.51 -5.49 15.76
N TRP A 90 12.78 -4.68 16.77
CA TRP A 90 12.58 -3.23 16.71
C TRP A 90 13.79 -2.54 16.07
N HIS A 91 13.59 -2.01 14.86
CA HIS A 91 14.59 -1.23 14.15
C HIS A 91 14.13 0.24 14.06
N GLY A 92 14.68 1.14 14.90
CA GLY A 92 14.43 2.60 14.82
C GLY A 92 14.06 3.31 16.13
N GLU A 93 13.77 4.62 16.05
CA GLU A 93 13.34 5.42 17.21
C GLU A 93 11.89 5.11 17.61
N THR A 94 11.72 4.63 18.84
CA THR A 94 10.51 4.03 19.43
C THR A 94 9.34 4.99 19.70
N LYS A 95 9.44 6.28 19.37
CA LYS A 95 8.48 7.30 19.87
C LYS A 95 7.21 7.47 19.04
N SER A 96 7.19 7.05 17.78
CA SER A 96 5.96 7.01 16.98
C SER A 96 6.20 6.09 15.80
N PRO A 97 5.81 4.81 15.89
CA PRO A 97 6.09 3.91 14.81
C PRO A 97 5.10 4.18 13.67
N ALA A 98 5.57 4.83 12.61
CA ALA A 98 4.88 4.82 11.34
C ALA A 98 5.05 3.42 10.71
N PHE A 99 4.27 2.44 11.16
CA PHE A 99 4.30 1.14 10.51
C PHE A 99 3.47 1.13 9.24
N THR A 100 3.95 0.38 8.27
CA THR A 100 3.16 -0.12 7.16
C THR A 100 3.05 -1.62 7.36
N LEU A 101 1.84 -2.17 7.32
CA LEU A 101 1.66 -3.61 7.34
C LEU A 101 1.73 -4.12 5.90
N ILE A 102 2.59 -5.11 5.67
CA ILE A 102 2.72 -5.76 4.37
C ILE A 102 2.29 -7.20 4.53
N PHE A 103 1.15 -7.54 3.94
CA PHE A 103 0.70 -8.92 3.79
C PHE A 103 1.19 -9.42 2.44
N CYS A 104 1.69 -10.64 2.38
CA CYS A 104 2.03 -11.25 1.10
C CYS A 104 1.78 -12.75 1.15
N ARG A 105 1.55 -13.34 -0.03
CA ARG A 105 1.41 -14.79 -0.12
C ARG A 105 2.73 -15.49 0.21
N GLU A 106 2.65 -16.67 0.81
CA GLU A 106 3.83 -17.47 1.15
C GLU A 106 4.76 -17.72 -0.05
N THR A 107 4.20 -17.80 -1.26
CA THR A 107 4.97 -17.99 -2.50
C THR A 107 5.97 -16.87 -2.79
N VAL A 108 5.74 -15.65 -2.27
CA VAL A 108 6.63 -14.50 -2.46
C VAL A 108 7.45 -14.15 -1.22
N MET A 109 7.19 -14.80 -0.08
CA MET A 109 7.95 -14.64 1.17
C MET A 109 9.47 -14.86 1.02
N PRO A 110 9.96 -15.84 0.24
CA PRO A 110 11.41 -16.00 0.02
C PRO A 110 12.07 -14.75 -0.58
N SER A 111 11.29 -13.90 -1.27
CA SER A 111 11.80 -12.63 -1.80
C SER A 111 12.00 -11.57 -0.72
N LEU A 112 11.33 -11.67 0.44
CA LEU A 112 11.45 -10.73 1.57
C LEU A 112 12.53 -11.11 2.58
N ILE A 113 12.76 -12.40 2.79
CA ILE A 113 13.66 -12.91 3.85
C ILE A 113 15.15 -12.74 3.47
N GLN A 114 15.45 -12.32 2.24
CA GLN A 114 16.83 -12.06 1.82
C GLN A 114 17.38 -10.82 2.55
N PRO A 115 18.57 -10.92 3.18
CA PRO A 115 19.20 -9.77 3.82
C PRO A 115 19.44 -8.64 2.81
N HIS A 116 19.23 -7.40 3.25
CA HIS A 116 19.40 -6.17 2.46
C HIS A 116 18.46 -5.99 1.26
N LYS A 117 17.32 -6.69 1.21
CA LYS A 117 16.31 -6.46 0.16
C LYS A 117 15.68 -5.07 0.31
N ASP A 118 15.75 -4.27 -0.75
CA ASP A 118 15.05 -2.99 -0.81
C ASP A 118 13.55 -3.21 -1.10
N ILE A 119 12.77 -3.45 -0.05
CA ILE A 119 11.31 -3.65 -0.11
C ILE A 119 10.63 -2.45 -0.78
N ARG A 120 11.15 -1.24 -0.58
CA ARG A 120 10.60 -0.01 -1.18
C ARG A 120 10.69 -0.09 -2.70
N SER A 121 11.84 -0.50 -3.24
CA SER A 121 12.02 -0.66 -4.70
C SER A 121 11.11 -1.75 -5.30
N MET A 122 10.72 -2.74 -4.51
CA MET A 122 9.82 -3.80 -4.93
C MET A 122 8.36 -3.32 -4.94
N LEU A 123 7.93 -2.58 -3.92
CA LEU A 123 6.55 -2.09 -3.78
C LEU A 123 6.25 -0.88 -4.66
N LEU A 124 7.18 0.09 -4.72
CA LEU A 124 6.89 1.37 -5.31
C LEU A 124 7.00 1.34 -6.85
N PRO A 125 6.06 1.97 -7.55
CA PRO A 125 6.06 2.08 -9.00
C PRO A 125 6.96 3.23 -9.48
N ASP A 126 8.21 3.27 -9.04
CA ASP A 126 9.19 4.26 -9.49
C ASP A 126 10.00 3.78 -10.73
N GLU A 127 10.75 4.67 -11.36
CA GLU A 127 11.61 4.34 -12.51
C GLU A 127 12.75 3.36 -12.18
N LYS A 128 13.16 3.32 -10.90
CA LYS A 128 14.17 2.41 -10.36
C LYS A 128 13.55 1.14 -9.77
N ARG A 129 12.24 0.94 -9.96
CA ARG A 129 11.52 -0.21 -9.41
C ARG A 129 12.19 -1.50 -9.81
N ASP A 130 12.05 -2.51 -8.97
CA ASP A 130 12.43 -3.86 -9.35
C ASP A 130 11.51 -4.34 -10.49
N LYS A 131 12.11 -4.43 -11.69
CA LYS A 131 11.48 -4.94 -12.92
C LYS A 131 11.70 -6.44 -13.09
N SER A 132 12.38 -7.11 -12.16
CA SER A 132 12.53 -8.55 -12.16
C SER A 132 11.16 -9.25 -12.08
N ALA A 133 11.13 -10.52 -12.48
CA ALA A 133 9.96 -11.36 -12.31
C ALA A 133 9.57 -11.48 -10.81
N SER A 134 10.55 -11.51 -9.91
CA SER A 134 10.34 -11.55 -8.45
C SER A 134 9.68 -10.28 -7.94
N GLY A 135 10.19 -9.09 -8.28
CA GLY A 135 9.58 -7.82 -7.87
C GLY A 135 8.16 -7.64 -8.41
N THR A 136 7.93 -8.07 -9.65
CA THR A 136 6.58 -8.05 -10.25
C THR A 136 5.62 -9.04 -9.57
N ALA A 137 6.09 -10.26 -9.28
CA ALA A 137 5.30 -11.24 -8.56
C ALA A 137 4.98 -10.76 -7.14
N PHE A 138 5.95 -10.14 -6.46
CA PHE A 138 5.78 -9.58 -5.13
C PHE A 138 4.66 -8.52 -5.11
N ARG A 139 4.68 -7.54 -6.03
CA ARG A 139 3.62 -6.51 -6.09
C ARG A 139 2.23 -7.08 -6.32
N LYS A 140 2.11 -8.10 -7.17
CA LYS A 140 0.81 -8.71 -7.49
C LYS A 140 0.27 -9.61 -6.38
N ASN A 141 1.12 -10.09 -5.48
CA ASN A 141 0.78 -11.04 -4.42
C ASN A 141 0.99 -10.44 -3.02
N SER A 142 1.02 -9.10 -2.92
CA SER A 142 1.12 -8.39 -1.65
C SER A 142 -0.02 -7.39 -1.50
N ALA A 143 -0.39 -7.12 -0.25
CA ALA A 143 -1.29 -6.07 0.15
C ALA A 143 -0.57 -5.17 1.16
N VAL A 144 -0.61 -3.86 0.94
CA VAL A 144 0.00 -2.85 1.78
C VAL A 144 -1.11 -2.11 2.50
N ILE A 145 -1.03 -2.06 3.83
CA ILE A 145 -1.95 -1.32 4.69
C ILE A 145 -1.16 -0.23 5.41
N SER A 146 -1.54 1.02 5.15
CA SER A 146 -0.94 2.23 5.72
C SER A 146 -1.84 2.91 6.76
N THR A 147 -3.15 2.61 6.74
CA THR A 147 -4.18 3.17 7.61
C THR A 147 -4.64 2.11 8.59
N TRP A 148 -4.17 2.21 9.81
CA TRP A 148 -4.46 1.23 10.87
C TRP A 148 -4.25 1.89 12.25
N GLU A 149 -4.87 1.31 13.27
CA GLU A 149 -4.82 1.79 14.65
C GLU A 149 -3.84 0.93 15.46
N TRP A 150 -2.93 1.60 16.19
CA TRP A 150 -2.00 0.94 17.10
C TRP A 150 -2.48 1.04 18.55
N ASP A 151 -2.62 -0.13 19.18
CA ASP A 151 -2.80 -0.25 20.61
C ASP A 151 -1.44 -0.57 21.26
N TYR A 152 -0.89 0.39 21.99
CA TYR A 152 0.38 0.23 22.71
C TYR A 152 0.30 -0.76 23.87
N ASN A 153 -0.84 -0.87 24.54
CA ASN A 153 -1.00 -1.72 25.72
C ASN A 153 -1.09 -3.19 25.29
N GLU A 154 -1.91 -3.46 24.29
CA GLU A 154 -2.06 -4.81 23.76
C GLU A 154 -1.02 -5.18 22.70
N LYS A 155 -0.21 -4.20 22.26
CA LYS A 155 0.75 -4.33 21.15
C LYS A 155 0.06 -4.93 19.93
N SER A 156 -1.03 -4.30 19.52
CA SER A 156 -1.89 -4.81 18.46
C SER A 156 -2.18 -3.75 17.40
N ALA A 157 -2.25 -4.18 16.14
CA ALA A 157 -2.68 -3.36 15.02
C ALA A 157 -4.11 -3.75 14.61
N THR A 158 -4.99 -2.76 14.47
CA THR A 158 -6.35 -2.93 13.98
C THR A 158 -6.51 -2.22 12.63
N PHE A 159 -7.09 -2.89 11.65
CA PHE A 159 -7.29 -2.32 10.31
C PHE A 159 -8.56 -2.89 9.65
N TRP A 160 -8.94 -2.31 8.52
CA TRP A 160 -10.12 -2.71 7.76
C TRP A 160 -9.72 -3.14 6.36
N LEU A 161 -10.18 -4.32 5.96
CA LEU A 161 -9.89 -4.88 4.65
C LEU A 161 -11.10 -5.65 4.11
N ASP A 162 -11.28 -5.65 2.81
CA ASP A 162 -12.24 -6.54 2.16
C ASP A 162 -11.78 -8.01 2.25
N LYS A 163 -12.71 -8.87 2.68
CA LYS A 163 -12.56 -10.33 2.77
C LYS A 163 -12.03 -10.96 1.49
N LEU A 164 -12.36 -10.43 0.30
CA LEU A 164 -11.91 -10.99 -0.98
C LEU A 164 -10.42 -10.75 -1.29
N THR A 165 -9.73 -10.00 -0.44
CA THR A 165 -8.36 -9.53 -0.72
C THR A 165 -7.26 -10.33 -0.04
N MET A 166 -7.62 -11.25 0.85
CA MET A 166 -6.71 -12.27 1.41
C MET A 166 -6.96 -13.60 0.69
#